data_AF-A0A379LR54-F1
#
_entry.id   AF-A0A379LR54-F1
#
_cell.length_a   1.000
_cell.length_b   1.000
_cell.length_c   1.000
_cell.angle_alpha   90.00
_cell.angle_beta   90.00
_cell.angle_gamma   90.00
#
_symmetry.space_group_name_H-M   'P 1'
#
loop_
_entity.id
_entity.type
_entity.pdbx_description
1 polymer ?
#
loop_
_entity_poly.entity_id
_entity_poly.type
_entity_poly.pdbx_seq_one_letter_code
_entity_poly.pdbx_strand_id
1 'polypeptide(L)'
;MLVTLILQGITMIKVEKSDPFSSESHRLIEMLSAELAAITGDNGKSNFTTQAMGDDKALWALAKNSQGKAVGCGAIRPFTQKYSRA
;
A
#
# COMPACT_ATOMS: atom_id res chain seq x y z
N MET A 1 -23.79 19.55 5.44
CA MET A 1 -22.32 19.52 5.58
C MET A 1 -21.81 18.25 6.28
N LEU A 2 -22.41 17.82 7.40
CA LEU A 2 -21.97 16.60 8.12
C LEU A 2 -22.25 15.28 7.34
N VAL A 3 -23.37 15.23 6.61
CA VAL A 3 -23.78 14.05 5.82
C VAL A 3 -22.81 13.76 4.67
N THR A 4 -22.21 14.80 4.06
CA THR A 4 -21.23 14.64 2.98
C THR A 4 -19.93 13.98 3.47
N LEU A 5 -19.50 14.23 4.72
CA LEU A 5 -18.32 13.57 5.30
C LEU A 5 -18.58 12.08 5.59
N ILE A 6 -19.80 11.71 5.98
CA ILE A 6 -20.14 10.29 6.28
C ILE A 6 -20.30 9.49 4.98
N LEU A 7 -20.87 10.07 3.92
CA LEU A 7 -20.98 9.42 2.60
C LEU A 7 -19.66 9.31 1.83
N GLN A 8 -18.64 10.12 2.16
CA GLN A 8 -17.28 9.87 1.69
C GLN A 8 -16.71 8.53 2.23
N GLY A 9 -17.30 7.98 3.30
CA GLY A 9 -16.99 6.66 3.87
C GLY A 9 -17.51 5.45 3.06
N ILE A 10 -18.23 5.67 1.95
CA ILE A 10 -18.50 4.65 0.92
C ILE A 10 -17.96 5.15 -0.42
N THR A 11 -16.82 5.86 -0.41
CA THR A 11 -16.09 6.05 -1.67
C THR A 11 -15.67 4.68 -2.15
N MET A 12 -16.33 4.19 -3.18
CA MET A 12 -15.94 2.97 -3.87
C MET A 12 -14.43 3.05 -4.14
N ILE A 13 -13.68 2.17 -3.50
CA ILE A 13 -12.24 2.05 -3.72
C ILE A 13 -12.05 0.95 -4.75
N LYS A 14 -11.36 1.28 -5.83
CA LYS A 14 -10.88 0.30 -6.81
C LYS A 14 -9.41 0.03 -6.52
N VAL A 15 -9.09 -1.25 -6.29
CA VAL A 15 -7.70 -1.71 -6.16
C VAL A 15 -7.24 -2.20 -7.52
N GLU A 16 -6.12 -1.69 -8.01
CA GLU A 16 -5.56 -2.09 -9.31
C GLU A 16 -4.05 -2.23 -9.27
N LYS A 17 -3.53 -3.14 -10.10
CA LYS A 17 -2.09 -3.31 -10.31
C LYS A 17 -1.50 -1.96 -10.75
N SER A 18 -0.37 -1.60 -10.18
CA SER A 18 0.31 -0.34 -10.46
C SER A 18 1.82 -0.53 -10.47
N ASP A 19 2.54 0.48 -10.96
CA ASP A 19 3.99 0.52 -10.92
C ASP A 19 4.49 0.96 -9.52
N PRO A 20 5.28 0.14 -8.80
CA PRO A 20 5.86 0.52 -7.51
C PRO A 20 6.80 1.74 -7.60
N PHE A 21 7.32 2.06 -8.79
CA PHE A 21 8.24 3.19 -8.99
C PHE A 21 7.53 4.49 -9.42
N SER A 22 6.21 4.48 -9.58
CA SER A 22 5.45 5.68 -9.92
C SER A 22 5.45 6.72 -8.79
N SER A 23 5.26 7.99 -9.14
CA SER A 23 5.22 9.10 -8.17
C SER A 23 4.12 8.94 -7.12
N GLU A 24 2.94 8.45 -7.52
CA GLU A 24 1.83 8.17 -6.59
C GLU A 24 2.20 7.04 -5.61
N SER A 25 2.90 6.00 -6.08
CA SER A 25 3.40 4.93 -5.22
C SER A 25 4.38 5.47 -4.17
N HIS A 26 5.38 6.25 -4.59
CA HIS A 26 6.35 6.85 -3.65
C HIS A 26 5.67 7.76 -2.63
N ARG A 27 4.75 8.63 -3.07
CA ARG A 27 3.99 9.52 -2.18
C ARG A 27 3.24 8.74 -1.11
N LEU A 28 2.54 7.67 -1.50
CA LEU A 28 1.75 6.87 -0.58
C LEU A 28 2.61 6.02 0.37
N ILE A 29 3.75 5.49 -0.11
CA ILE A 29 4.72 4.79 0.74
C ILE A 29 5.23 5.72 1.84
N GLU A 30 5.61 6.95 1.50
CA GLU A 30 6.11 7.92 2.49
C GLU A 30 5.02 8.31 3.50
N MET A 31 3.80 8.57 3.03
CA MET A 31 2.66 8.85 3.92
C MET A 31 2.39 7.70 4.90
N LEU A 32 2.36 6.45 4.39
CA LEU A 32 2.15 5.26 5.21
C LEU A 32 3.29 5.06 6.22
N SER A 33 4.53 5.24 5.79
CA SER A 33 5.71 5.07 6.64
C SER A 33 5.73 6.09 7.79
N ALA A 34 5.36 7.34 7.51
CA ALA A 34 5.25 8.38 8.53
C ALA A 34 4.15 8.06 9.55
N GLU A 35 3.00 7.58 9.10
CA GLU A 35 1.89 7.16 9.97
C GLU A 35 2.29 5.99 10.88
N LEU A 36 2.93 4.95 10.31
CA LEU A 36 3.42 3.81 11.09
C LEU A 36 4.45 4.24 12.14
N ALA A 37 5.36 5.15 11.79
CA ALA A 37 6.35 5.67 12.73
C ALA A 37 5.70 6.46 13.86
N ALA A 38 4.67 7.25 13.57
CA ALA A 38 3.93 8.00 14.57
C ALA A 38 3.20 7.08 15.56
N ILE A 39 2.70 5.93 15.10
CA ILE A 39 1.94 4.98 15.92
C ILE A 39 2.86 4.02 16.68
N THR A 40 3.91 3.50 16.03
CA THR A 40 4.70 2.36 16.52
C THR A 40 6.15 2.71 16.85
N GLY A 41 6.64 3.89 16.44
CA GLY A 41 8.05 4.25 16.47
C GLY A 41 8.89 3.65 15.33
N ASP A 42 8.34 2.72 14.54
CA ASP A 42 8.97 2.11 13.38
C ASP A 42 8.22 2.52 12.09
N ASN A 43 8.96 2.88 11.05
CA ASN A 43 8.40 3.27 9.77
C ASN A 43 8.17 2.10 8.80
N GLY A 44 8.55 0.87 9.19
CA GLY A 44 8.32 -0.36 8.43
C GLY A 44 9.13 -0.49 7.14
N LYS A 45 9.95 0.51 6.77
CA LYS A 45 10.73 0.50 5.52
C LYS A 45 11.83 -0.57 5.50
N SER A 46 12.26 -1.05 6.66
CA SER A 46 13.19 -2.19 6.77
C SER A 46 12.60 -3.51 6.27
N ASN A 47 11.27 -3.66 6.37
CA ASN A 47 10.54 -4.88 6.00
C ASN A 47 9.96 -4.82 4.57
N PHE A 48 9.94 -3.64 3.95
CA PHE A 48 9.40 -3.41 2.62
C PHE A 48 10.40 -2.64 1.74
N THR A 49 10.91 -3.31 0.70
CA THR A 49 11.68 -2.66 -0.36
C THR A 49 10.94 -2.81 -1.69
N THR A 50 10.82 -1.72 -2.46
CA THR A 50 10.21 -1.76 -3.80
C THR A 50 10.97 -2.71 -4.74
N GLN A 51 12.25 -2.94 -4.49
CA GLN A 51 13.07 -3.94 -5.19
C GLN A 51 12.57 -5.38 -4.98
N ALA A 52 12.00 -5.70 -3.82
CA ALA A 52 11.40 -7.01 -3.57
C ALA A 52 10.09 -7.25 -4.37
N MET A 53 9.57 -6.23 -5.06
CA MET A 53 8.44 -6.37 -5.99
C MET A 53 8.86 -6.82 -7.39
N GLY A 54 10.16 -6.98 -7.66
CA GLY A 54 10.68 -7.54 -8.91
C GLY A 54 10.55 -9.07 -9.02
N ASP A 55 10.20 -9.76 -7.92
CA ASP A 55 9.90 -11.19 -7.97
C ASP A 55 8.58 -11.42 -8.72
N ASP A 56 8.57 -12.35 -9.68
CA ASP A 56 7.46 -12.65 -10.60
C ASP A 56 6.10 -12.97 -9.92
N LYS A 57 6.09 -13.18 -8.61
CA LYS A 57 4.89 -13.53 -7.84
C LYS A 57 4.39 -12.39 -6.94
N ALA A 58 5.08 -11.26 -6.86
CA ALA A 58 4.64 -10.11 -6.09
C ALA A 58 3.69 -9.21 -6.90
N LEU A 59 2.72 -8.60 -6.22
CA LEU A 59 1.78 -7.65 -6.78
C LEU A 59 1.86 -6.34 -6.01
N TRP A 60 2.26 -5.27 -6.70
CA TRP A 60 2.06 -3.91 -6.24
C TRP A 60 0.71 -3.39 -6.72
N ALA A 61 -0.08 -2.84 -5.80
CA ALA A 61 -1.40 -2.30 -6.09
C ALA A 61 -1.62 -0.95 -5.43
N LEU A 62 -2.35 -0.09 -6.14
CA LEU A 62 -2.87 1.17 -5.61
C LEU A 62 -4.38 1.06 -5.44
N ALA A 63 -4.87 1.62 -4.33
CA ALA A 63 -6.27 1.88 -4.07
C ALA A 63 -6.61 3.28 -4.58
N LYS A 64 -7.57 3.38 -5.51
CA LYS A 64 -8.04 4.64 -6.06
C LYS A 64 -9.49 4.89 -5.71
N ASN A 65 -9.82 6.14 -5.41
CA ASN A 65 -11.20 6.56 -5.18
C ASN A 65 -11.95 6.75 -6.53
N SER A 66 -13.22 7.13 -6.46
CA SER A 66 -14.07 7.40 -7.64
C SER A 66 -13.57 8.52 -8.56
N GLN A 67 -12.66 9.37 -8.09
CA GLN A 67 -12.02 10.43 -8.89
C GLN A 67 -10.70 9.96 -9.53
N GLY A 68 -10.32 8.69 -9.35
CA GLY A 68 -9.05 8.15 -9.84
C GLY A 68 -7.83 8.56 -9.00
N LYS A 69 -8.03 9.27 -7.88
CA LYS A 69 -6.93 9.66 -6.98
C LYS A 69 -6.48 8.46 -6.17
N ALA A 70 -5.17 8.22 -6.12
CA ALA A 70 -4.60 7.17 -5.28
C ALA A 70 -4.69 7.60 -3.80
N VAL A 71 -5.36 6.75 -3.02
CA VAL A 71 -5.68 6.97 -1.60
C VAL A 71 -5.08 5.90 -0.69
N GLY A 72 -4.50 4.84 -1.27
CA GLY A 72 -3.78 3.81 -0.52
C GLY A 72 -2.89 2.97 -1.43
N CYS A 73 -1.95 2.25 -0.85
CA CYS A 73 -1.02 1.38 -1.56
C CYS A 73 -0.78 0.07 -0.78
N GLY A 74 -0.36 -0.97 -1.48
CA GLY A 74 -0.01 -2.24 -0.84
C GLY A 74 0.77 -3.17 -1.75
N ALA A 75 1.57 -4.01 -1.11
CA ALA A 75 2.28 -5.12 -1.72
C ALA A 75 1.69 -6.44 -1.23
N ILE A 76 1.36 -7.33 -2.17
CA ILE A 76 0.92 -8.69 -1.87
C ILE A 76 1.97 -9.63 -2.45
N ARG A 77 2.45 -10.57 -1.64
CA ARG A 77 3.36 -11.63 -2.07
C ARG A 77 2.88 -12.98 -1.54
N PRO A 78 3.14 -14.09 -2.24
CA PRO A 78 2.88 -15.41 -1.69
C PRO A 78 3.62 -15.58 -0.38
N PHE A 79 2.98 -16.26 0.56
CA PHE A 79 3.67 -16.71 1.75
C PHE A 79 4.68 -17.80 1.36
N THR A 80 5.97 -17.49 1.38
CA THR A 80 7.00 -18.52 1.22
C THR A 80 7.11 -19.26 2.54
N GLN A 81 6.50 -20.46 2.63
CA GLN A 81 6.80 -21.38 3.72
C GLN A 81 8.28 -21.74 3.62
N LYS A 82 9.13 -21.07 4.39
CA LYS A 82 10.43 -21.64 4.75
C LYS A 82 10.11 -22.82 5.67
N TYR A 83 10.00 -24.01 5.11
CA TYR A 83 10.16 -25.22 5.89
C TYR A 83 11.60 -25.22 6.43
N SER A 84 11.84 -24.61 7.59
CA SER A 84 13.00 -24.94 8.39
C SER A 84 12.71 -26.31 9.00
N ARG A 85 13.12 -27.38 8.31
CA ARG A 85 13.44 -28.61 9.01
C ARG A 85 14.83 -28.40 9.61
N ALA A 86 14.85 -28.21 10.93
CA ALA A 86 15.97 -28.61 11.76
C ALA A 86 16.26 -30.11 11.56
#